data_AF-A0A4C1V4U7-F1
#
_entry.id   AF-A0A4C1V4U7-F1
#
_cell.length_a   1.000
_cell.length_b   1.000
_cell.length_c   1.000
_cell.angle_alpha   90.00
_cell.angle_beta   90.00
_cell.angle_gamma   90.00
#
_symmetry.space_group_name_H-M   'P 1'
#
loop_
_entity.id
_entity.type
_entity.pdbx_description
1 polymer ?
#
loop_
_entity_poly.entity_id
_entity_poly.type
_entity_poly.pdbx_seq_one_letter_code
_entity_poly.pdbx_strand_id
1 'polypeptide(L)'
;MPLHGIEEEEEKPCRACTDFRSWAKKQSKQKPPAVQNDIKIKESSTNHECPLDKDDLGRSTWGFLHTMAAYFPDKPTIEQAQNMCDFFQIFAEHYPCEPCAKDFAEDITKNPPKTKSSQALSQWLCERHNTVNIKLGKPEFDCSKVFERWRDGWADGSCD
;
A
#
# COMPACT_ATOMS: atom_id res chain seq x y z
N MET A 1 12.71 -5.52 43.60
CA MET A 1 11.32 -5.66 43.11
C MET A 1 11.39 -5.90 41.62
N PRO A 2 10.70 -6.90 41.05
CA PRO A 2 11.05 -7.46 39.74
C PRO A 2 10.63 -6.56 38.58
N LEU A 3 11.52 -6.49 37.59
CA LEU A 3 11.38 -5.81 36.31
C LEU A 3 10.18 -6.38 35.54
N HIS A 4 9.23 -5.51 35.17
CA HIS A 4 8.16 -5.84 34.23
C HIS A 4 8.78 -6.20 32.88
N GLY A 5 8.37 -7.36 32.35
CA GLY A 5 8.77 -7.89 31.07
C GLY A 5 8.45 -6.92 29.94
N ILE A 6 9.44 -6.75 29.07
CA ILE A 6 9.24 -6.23 27.72
C ILE A 6 8.63 -7.41 26.95
N GLU A 7 7.36 -7.32 26.61
CA GLU A 7 6.79 -8.21 25.60
C GLU A 7 7.53 -7.90 24.29
N GLU A 8 8.35 -8.84 23.83
CA GLU A 8 8.89 -8.81 22.46
C GLU A 8 7.68 -8.94 21.52
N GLU A 9 7.26 -7.81 20.93
CA GLU A 9 6.33 -7.82 19.81
C GLU A 9 6.94 -8.70 18.72
N GLU A 10 6.32 -9.86 18.49
CA GLU A 10 6.70 -10.82 17.46
C GLU A 10 6.74 -10.06 16.11
N GLU A 11 7.95 -9.83 15.57
CA GLU A 11 8.13 -9.05 14.34
C GLU A 11 7.39 -9.74 13.18
N LYS A 12 6.23 -9.20 12.81
CA LYS A 12 5.44 -9.71 11.69
C LYS A 12 6.25 -9.62 10.40
N PRO A 13 6.22 -10.64 9.53
CA PRO A 13 7.01 -10.65 8.31
C PRO A 13 6.61 -9.49 7.38
N CYS A 14 7.59 -8.67 7.01
CA CYS A 14 7.40 -7.57 6.06
C CYS A 14 7.18 -8.10 4.64
N ARG A 15 5.91 -8.17 4.19
CA ARG A 15 5.57 -8.58 2.81
C ARG A 15 6.23 -7.69 1.75
N ALA A 16 6.37 -6.39 2.01
CA ALA A 16 7.07 -5.46 1.11
C ALA A 16 8.59 -5.74 0.98
N CYS A 17 9.18 -6.44 1.95
CA CYS A 17 10.62 -6.73 2.02
C CYS A 17 10.98 -8.10 1.45
N THR A 18 9.99 -8.97 1.23
CA THR A 18 10.21 -10.35 0.77
C THR A 18 9.52 -10.55 -0.56
N ASP A 19 10.28 -11.01 -1.57
CA ASP A 19 9.63 -11.48 -2.79
C ASP A 19 8.82 -12.77 -2.51
N PHE A 20 7.75 -12.97 -3.26
CA PHE A 20 6.85 -14.12 -3.10
C PHE A 20 7.58 -15.47 -3.16
N ARG A 21 8.66 -15.57 -3.96
CA ARG A 21 9.46 -16.81 -4.09
C ARG A 21 10.30 -17.07 -2.84
N SER A 22 10.84 -16.02 -2.23
CA SER A 22 11.61 -16.07 -0.99
C SER A 22 10.72 -16.40 0.21
N TRP A 23 9.47 -15.92 0.20
CA TRP A 23 8.44 -16.31 1.17
C TRP A 23 8.02 -17.79 1.01
N ALA A 24 7.69 -18.23 -0.21
CA ALA A 24 7.30 -19.63 -0.49
C ALA A 24 8.43 -20.63 -0.15
N LYS A 25 9.69 -20.26 -0.39
CA LYS A 25 10.85 -21.07 -0.01
C LYS A 25 11.07 -21.16 1.51
N LYS A 26 10.68 -20.15 2.28
CA LYS A 26 10.74 -20.18 3.75
C LYS A 26 9.70 -21.15 4.34
N GLN A 27 8.53 -21.30 3.71
CA GLN A 27 7.51 -22.29 4.14
C GLN A 27 7.83 -23.73 3.67
N SER A 28 8.59 -23.91 2.58
CA SER A 28 8.90 -25.22 1.97
C SER A 28 9.88 -26.12 2.76
N LYS A 29 10.32 -25.77 3.98
CA LYS A 29 11.16 -26.68 4.79
C LYS A 29 10.32 -27.80 5.45
N GLN A 30 9.66 -28.63 4.63
CA GLN A 30 9.26 -30.03 4.87
C GLN A 30 8.35 -30.56 3.73
N LYS A 31 8.93 -31.01 2.59
CA LYS A 31 8.55 -32.21 1.80
C LYS A 31 9.30 -32.32 0.45
N PRO A 32 9.46 -33.53 -0.13
CA PRO A 32 10.20 -33.78 -1.37
C PRO A 32 9.37 -33.46 -2.65
N PRO A 33 9.99 -33.41 -3.85
CA PRO A 33 9.42 -32.71 -5.00
C PRO A 33 8.31 -33.52 -5.69
N ALA A 34 7.21 -32.85 -6.01
CA ALA A 34 6.19 -33.36 -6.91
C ALA A 34 6.41 -32.82 -8.34
N VAL A 35 6.12 -33.68 -9.30
CA VAL A 35 6.36 -33.60 -10.75
C VAL A 35 5.69 -32.37 -11.37
N GLN A 36 6.46 -31.64 -12.18
CA GLN A 36 6.00 -30.50 -12.98
C GLN A 36 5.18 -30.99 -14.18
N ASN A 37 3.92 -30.57 -14.28
CA ASN A 37 3.14 -30.62 -15.51
C ASN A 37 2.99 -29.18 -16.02
N ASP A 38 3.79 -28.82 -17.02
CA ASP A 38 3.73 -27.54 -17.72
C ASP A 38 2.47 -27.46 -18.58
N ILE A 39 1.45 -26.78 -18.08
CA ILE A 39 0.35 -26.29 -18.92
C ILE A 39 0.76 -24.91 -19.44
N LYS A 40 1.20 -24.86 -20.70
CA LYS A 40 1.42 -23.62 -21.46
C LYS A 40 0.11 -22.86 -21.60
N ILE A 41 -0.15 -21.92 -20.70
CA ILE A 41 -1.10 -20.84 -20.96
C ILE A 41 -0.45 -19.92 -21.98
N LYS A 42 -1.15 -19.70 -23.10
CA LYS A 42 -0.74 -18.75 -24.15
C LYS A 42 -0.56 -17.37 -23.52
N GLU A 43 0.68 -16.97 -23.31
CA GLU A 43 1.03 -15.57 -23.10
C GLU A 43 0.60 -14.78 -24.34
N SER A 44 -0.38 -13.89 -24.20
CA SER A 44 -0.51 -12.75 -25.10
C SER A 44 0.49 -11.69 -24.66
N SER A 45 1.78 -12.04 -24.71
CA SER A 45 2.88 -11.13 -24.45
C SER A 45 3.13 -10.29 -25.70
N THR A 46 2.33 -9.25 -25.90
CA THR A 46 2.88 -8.03 -26.46
C THR A 46 3.10 -7.08 -25.29
N ASN A 47 4.11 -7.39 -24.48
CA ASN A 47 4.76 -6.42 -23.61
C ASN A 47 5.37 -5.36 -24.53
N HIS A 48 4.55 -4.41 -24.97
CA HIS A 48 5.10 -3.12 -25.32
C HIS A 48 5.38 -2.46 -23.98
N GLU A 49 6.66 -2.18 -23.71
CA GLU A 49 7.12 -1.29 -22.64
C GLU A 49 6.66 0.14 -22.95
N CYS A 50 5.34 0.33 -23.04
CA CYS A 50 4.71 1.61 -23.30
C CYS A 50 4.73 2.47 -22.03
N PRO A 51 4.79 3.80 -22.17
CA PRO A 51 4.47 4.70 -21.07
C PRO A 51 3.09 4.39 -20.49
N LEU A 52 2.97 4.50 -19.16
CA LEU A 52 1.71 4.26 -18.46
C LEU A 52 0.66 5.27 -18.93
N ASP A 53 -0.56 4.79 -19.17
CA ASP A 53 -1.70 5.68 -19.32
C ASP A 53 -2.15 6.22 -17.95
N LYS A 54 -3.17 7.09 -17.96
CA LYS A 54 -3.72 7.72 -16.75
C LYS A 54 -4.15 6.68 -15.70
N ASP A 55 -4.74 5.58 -16.14
CA ASP A 55 -5.36 4.59 -15.25
C ASP A 55 -4.31 3.63 -14.69
N ASP A 56 -3.34 3.20 -15.51
CA ASP A 56 -2.19 2.41 -15.07
C ASP A 56 -1.28 3.19 -14.12
N LEU A 57 -1.02 4.46 -14.43
CA LEU A 57 -0.29 5.38 -13.55
C LEU A 57 -1.04 5.51 -12.22
N GLY A 58 -2.34 5.80 -12.26
CA GLY A 58 -3.16 5.93 -11.06
C GLY A 58 -3.13 4.68 -10.18
N ARG A 59 -3.34 3.50 -10.76
CA ARG A 59 -3.25 2.22 -10.03
C ARG A 59 -1.90 2.02 -9.37
N SER A 60 -0.82 2.25 -10.12
CA SER A 60 0.55 2.07 -9.63
C SER A 60 0.86 3.03 -8.48
N THR A 61 0.47 4.30 -8.64
CA THR A 61 0.66 5.33 -7.63
C THR A 61 -0.15 5.05 -6.36
N TRP A 62 -1.42 4.68 -6.47
CA TRP A 62 -2.20 4.29 -5.29
C TRP A 62 -1.58 3.09 -4.57
N GLY A 63 -1.07 2.11 -5.31
CA GLY A 63 -0.34 0.98 -4.73
C GLY A 63 0.86 1.40 -3.90
N PHE A 64 1.67 2.32 -4.44
CA PHE A 64 2.80 2.91 -3.72
C PHE A 64 2.35 3.68 -2.47
N LEU A 65 1.42 4.64 -2.61
CA LEU A 65 1.00 5.52 -1.53
C LEU A 65 0.38 4.75 -0.36
N HIS A 66 -0.48 3.77 -0.65
CA HIS A 66 -1.12 2.97 0.39
C HIS A 66 -0.14 2.06 1.11
N THR A 67 0.81 1.45 0.39
CA THR A 67 1.87 0.65 1.03
C THR A 67 2.75 1.54 1.91
N MET A 68 3.16 2.71 1.41
CA MET A 68 3.94 3.68 2.20
C MET A 68 3.19 4.09 3.48
N ALA A 69 1.90 4.40 3.38
CA ALA A 69 1.08 4.77 4.54
C ALA A 69 0.93 3.62 5.55
N ALA A 70 0.75 2.38 5.07
CA ALA A 70 0.57 1.21 5.92
C ALA A 70 1.85 0.82 6.69
N TYR A 71 3.03 1.14 6.15
CA TYR A 71 4.34 0.94 6.78
C TYR A 71 4.89 2.19 7.47
N PHE A 72 4.14 3.30 7.51
CA PHE A 72 4.50 4.48 8.29
C PHE A 72 4.57 4.12 9.79
N PRO A 73 5.41 4.76 10.63
CA PRO A 73 5.51 4.40 12.05
C PRO A 73 4.20 4.63 12.82
N ASP A 74 3.92 3.76 13.79
CA ASP A 74 2.79 3.94 14.72
C ASP A 74 3.00 5.11 15.68
N LYS A 75 4.27 5.41 16.00
CA LYS A 75 4.71 6.53 16.84
C LYS A 75 5.80 7.32 16.09
N PRO A 76 5.44 8.12 15.07
CA PRO A 76 6.41 8.85 14.28
C PRO A 76 7.07 9.96 15.10
N THR A 77 8.32 10.30 14.76
CA THR A 77 8.95 11.53 15.26
C THR A 77 8.27 12.76 14.66
N ILE A 78 8.48 13.94 15.27
CA ILE A 78 7.96 15.21 14.73
C ILE A 78 8.45 15.42 13.30
N GLU A 79 9.72 15.11 13.03
CA GLU A 79 10.33 15.22 11.70
C GLU A 79 9.68 14.25 10.70
N GLN A 80 9.47 12.98 11.07
CA GLN A 80 8.79 12.01 10.20
C GLN A 80 7.36 12.44 9.87
N ALA A 81 6.63 12.96 10.85
CA ALA A 81 5.28 13.46 10.65
C ALA A 81 5.24 14.67 9.72
N GLN A 82 6.18 15.61 9.88
CA GLN A 82 6.29 16.79 9.00
C GLN A 82 6.71 16.40 7.58
N ASN A 83 7.74 15.57 7.44
CA ASN A 83 8.21 15.09 6.14
C ASN A 83 7.11 14.36 5.37
N MET A 84 6.25 13.62 6.07
CA MET A 84 5.11 12.96 5.43
C MET A 84 4.04 13.97 4.96
N CYS A 85 3.78 15.04 5.72
CA CYS A 85 2.91 16.13 5.26
C CYS A 85 3.48 16.79 4.00
N ASP A 86 4.77 17.14 4.02
CA ASP A 86 5.47 17.79 2.91
C ASP A 86 5.51 16.89 1.67
N PHE A 87 5.73 15.58 1.87
CA PHE A 87 5.67 14.59 0.81
C PHE A 87 4.35 14.65 0.03
N PHE A 88 3.20 14.68 0.71
CA PHE A 88 1.90 14.75 0.02
C PHE A 88 1.67 16.09 -0.70
N GLN A 89 2.21 17.19 -0.18
CA GLN A 89 2.16 18.49 -0.86
C GLN A 89 2.99 18.47 -2.15
N ILE A 90 4.25 18.02 -2.07
CA ILE A 90 5.16 17.89 -3.21
C ILE A 90 4.60 16.89 -4.24
N PHE A 91 4.07 15.77 -3.76
CA PHE A 91 3.43 14.78 -4.62
C PHE A 91 2.25 15.39 -5.40
N ALA A 92 1.40 16.17 -4.74
CA ALA A 92 0.28 16.84 -5.40
C ALA A 92 0.74 17.87 -6.45
N GLU A 93 1.87 18.53 -6.24
CA GLU A 93 2.47 19.47 -7.21
C GLU A 93 3.06 18.76 -8.44
N HIS A 94 3.62 17.56 -8.26
CA HIS A 94 4.40 16.88 -9.30
C HIS A 94 3.69 15.69 -9.94
N TYR A 95 2.45 15.38 -9.57
CA TYR A 95 1.73 14.28 -10.16
C TYR A 95 1.48 14.54 -11.67
N PRO A 96 1.88 13.64 -12.60
CA PRO A 96 1.94 13.97 -14.03
C PRO A 96 0.61 14.28 -14.73
N CYS A 97 -0.51 13.80 -14.17
CA CYS A 97 -1.84 14.17 -14.67
C CYS A 97 -2.26 15.51 -14.06
N GLU A 98 -2.03 16.63 -14.76
CA GLU A 98 -2.35 17.99 -14.29
C GLU A 98 -3.75 18.14 -13.68
N PRO A 99 -4.87 17.73 -14.33
CA PRO A 99 -6.18 17.86 -13.71
C PRO A 99 -6.37 16.96 -12.49
N CYS A 100 -5.68 15.81 -12.42
CA CYS A 100 -5.70 14.94 -11.24
C CYS A 100 -4.90 15.57 -10.08
N ALA A 101 -3.74 16.15 -10.40
CA ALA A 101 -2.83 16.80 -9.47
C ALA A 101 -3.49 18.00 -8.80
N LYS A 102 -4.11 18.88 -9.59
CA LYS A 102 -4.85 20.05 -9.10
C LYS A 102 -6.00 19.66 -8.17
N ASP A 103 -6.79 18.66 -8.58
CA ASP A 103 -7.91 18.16 -7.78
C ASP A 103 -7.45 17.59 -6.44
N PHE A 104 -6.36 16.81 -6.45
CA PHE A 104 -5.78 16.27 -5.23
C PHE A 104 -5.20 17.37 -4.34
N ALA A 105 -4.51 18.37 -4.91
CA ALA A 105 -3.98 19.52 -4.17
C ALA A 105 -5.09 20.32 -3.45
N GLU A 106 -6.21 20.58 -4.13
CA GLU A 106 -7.37 21.26 -3.55
C GLU A 106 -8.00 20.45 -2.40
N ASP A 107 -8.07 19.14 -2.56
CA ASP A 107 -8.64 18.23 -1.57
C ASP A 107 -7.74 18.09 -0.33
N ILE A 108 -6.43 17.90 -0.47
CA ILE A 108 -5.52 17.80 0.69
C ILE A 108 -5.33 19.15 1.41
N THR A 109 -5.59 20.28 0.74
CA THR A 109 -5.65 21.59 1.39
C THR A 109 -6.83 21.68 2.36
N LYS A 110 -7.99 21.15 1.96
CA LYS A 110 -9.20 21.12 2.81
C LYS A 110 -9.10 20.03 3.87
N ASN A 111 -8.43 18.93 3.54
CA ASN A 111 -8.32 17.76 4.39
C ASN A 111 -6.84 17.34 4.54
N PRO A 112 -6.06 18.03 5.39
CA PRO A 112 -4.61 17.81 5.50
C PRO A 112 -4.25 16.38 5.95
N PRO A 113 -3.06 15.85 5.55
CA PRO A 113 -2.58 14.54 5.97
C PRO A 113 -2.62 14.32 7.48
N LYS A 114 -3.13 13.16 7.91
CA LYS A 114 -3.17 12.76 9.33
C LYS A 114 -1.95 11.90 9.68
N THR A 115 -0.82 12.53 10.00
CA THR A 115 0.49 11.87 10.18
C THR A 115 0.83 11.47 11.62
N LYS A 116 -0.19 11.21 12.46
CA LYS A 116 0.01 10.86 13.88
C LYS A 116 0.39 9.40 14.11
N SER A 117 0.08 8.50 13.17
CA SER A 117 0.38 7.07 13.22
C SER A 117 0.12 6.43 11.85
N SER A 118 0.57 5.19 11.65
CA SER A 118 0.27 4.37 10.48
C SER A 118 -1.24 4.29 10.19
N GLN A 119 -2.03 4.06 11.24
CA GLN A 119 -3.48 3.93 11.17
C GLN A 119 -4.14 5.25 10.76
N ALA A 120 -3.74 6.36 11.37
CA ALA A 120 -4.30 7.67 11.05
C ALA A 120 -4.01 8.06 9.59
N LEU A 121 -2.80 7.79 9.12
CA LEU A 121 -2.38 8.11 7.76
C LEU A 121 -3.06 7.20 6.73
N SER A 122 -3.11 5.89 6.99
CA SER A 122 -3.76 4.92 6.11
C SER A 122 -5.25 5.19 5.97
N GLN A 123 -5.94 5.53 7.07
CA GLN A 123 -7.34 5.92 7.04
C GLN A 123 -7.56 7.20 6.24
N TRP A 124 -6.77 8.23 6.52
CA TRP A 124 -6.83 9.48 5.75
C TRP A 124 -6.64 9.22 4.25
N LEU A 125 -5.63 8.45 3.86
CA LEU A 125 -5.37 8.17 2.45
C LEU A 125 -6.51 7.36 1.80
N CYS A 126 -7.13 6.44 2.55
CA CYS A 126 -8.30 5.70 2.09
C CYS A 126 -9.50 6.62 1.86
N GLU A 127 -9.81 7.51 2.79
CA GLU A 127 -10.86 8.53 2.65
C GLU A 127 -10.62 9.37 1.38
N ARG A 128 -9.37 9.79 1.13
CA ARG A 128 -8.99 10.55 -0.07
C ARG A 128 -9.13 9.76 -1.36
N HIS A 129 -8.72 8.50 -1.35
CA HIS A 129 -8.93 7.60 -2.48
C HIS A 129 -10.44 7.41 -2.76
N ASN A 130 -11.28 7.34 -1.72
CA ASN A 130 -12.73 7.26 -1.89
C ASN A 130 -13.35 8.54 -2.47
N THR A 131 -12.84 9.73 -2.13
CA THR A 131 -13.24 10.97 -2.82
C THR A 131 -13.06 10.84 -4.34
N VAL A 132 -11.93 10.29 -4.78
CA VAL A 132 -11.65 10.03 -6.21
C VAL A 132 -12.56 8.94 -6.77
N ASN A 133 -12.79 7.84 -6.03
CA ASN A 133 -13.71 6.78 -6.46
C ASN A 133 -15.11 7.32 -6.73
N ILE A 134 -15.68 8.09 -5.80
CA ILE A 134 -17.01 8.69 -5.92
C ILE A 134 -17.06 9.60 -7.15
N LYS A 135 -16.05 10.45 -7.35
CA LYS A 135 -15.96 11.35 -8.52
C LYS A 135 -15.92 10.59 -9.85
N LEU A 136 -15.34 9.39 -9.86
CA LEU A 136 -15.25 8.53 -11.05
C LEU A 136 -16.43 7.53 -11.16
N GLY A 137 -17.43 7.61 -10.28
CA GLY A 137 -18.57 6.69 -10.26
C GLY A 137 -18.19 5.25 -9.87
N LYS A 138 -17.08 5.08 -9.13
CA LYS A 138 -16.62 3.79 -8.61
C LYS A 138 -17.19 3.56 -7.20
N PRO A 139 -17.38 2.29 -6.79
CA PRO A 139 -17.74 1.98 -5.41
C PRO A 139 -16.71 2.51 -4.42
N GLU A 140 -17.17 2.88 -3.24
CA GLU A 140 -16.30 3.19 -2.12
C GLU A 140 -15.63 1.92 -1.59
N PHE A 141 -14.37 2.04 -1.20
CA PHE A 141 -13.64 0.99 -0.51
C PHE A 141 -13.90 1.09 1.01
N ASP A 142 -14.10 -0.06 1.66
CA ASP A 142 -14.23 -0.10 3.12
C ASP A 142 -12.87 0.16 3.79
N CYS A 143 -12.69 1.36 4.32
CA CYS A 143 -11.42 1.73 4.92
C CYS A 143 -11.08 0.94 6.18
N SER A 144 -12.00 0.19 6.80
CA SER A 144 -11.63 -0.74 7.88
C SER A 144 -10.73 -1.88 7.37
N LYS A 145 -10.71 -2.12 6.06
CA LYS A 145 -9.94 -3.17 5.37
C LYS A 145 -8.59 -2.69 4.82
N VAL A 146 -8.20 -1.45 5.10
CA VAL A 146 -6.99 -0.83 4.51
C VAL A 146 -5.70 -1.63 4.82
N PHE A 147 -5.54 -2.14 6.04
CA PHE A 147 -4.37 -2.92 6.41
C PHE A 147 -4.38 -4.34 5.85
N GLU A 148 -5.54 -5.00 5.81
CA GLU A 148 -5.69 -6.30 5.13
C GLU A 148 -5.26 -6.16 3.65
N ARG A 149 -5.72 -5.10 2.98
CA ARG A 149 -5.44 -4.86 1.57
C ARG A 149 -3.98 -4.48 1.29
N TRP A 150 -3.34 -3.70 2.15
CA TRP A 150 -2.07 -3.03 1.82
C TRP A 150 -0.86 -3.46 2.66
N ARG A 151 -1.04 -4.31 3.68
CA ARG A 151 0.07 -4.76 4.54
C ARG A 151 -0.03 -6.21 4.96
N ASP A 152 -1.15 -6.60 5.55
CA ASP A 152 -1.25 -7.84 6.33
C ASP A 152 -1.67 -9.04 5.46
N GLY A 153 -2.51 -8.80 4.45
CA GLY A 153 -3.24 -9.83 3.70
C GLY A 153 -4.66 -10.02 4.22
N TRP A 154 -5.52 -10.64 3.42
CA TRP A 154 -6.91 -10.90 3.80
C TRP A 154 -7.02 -11.95 4.91
N ALA A 155 -7.97 -11.76 5.83
CA ALA A 155 -8.18 -12.65 6.96
C ALA A 155 -8.61 -14.08 6.57
N ASP A 156 -9.08 -14.29 5.34
CA ASP A 156 -9.45 -15.60 4.80
C ASP A 156 -8.25 -16.41 4.26
N GLY A 157 -7.04 -15.84 4.31
CA GLY A 157 -5.82 -16.49 3.83
C GLY A 157 -5.65 -16.49 2.31
N SER A 158 -6.49 -15.78 1.56
CA SER A 158 -6.41 -15.74 0.08
C SER A 158 -5.13 -15.10 -0.48
N CYS A 159 -4.30 -14.50 0.37
CA CYS A 159 -2.99 -13.93 0.03
C CYS A 159 -1.80 -14.85 0.40
N ASP A 160 -2.07 -16.06 0.89
CA ASP A 160 -1.08 -17.07 1.26
C ASP A 160 -1.19 -18.33 0.37
#